data_AF-A0A536UVN6-F1
#
_entry.id   AF-A0A536UVN6-F1
#
_cell.length_a   1.000
_cell.length_b   1.000
_cell.length_c   1.000
_cell.angle_alpha   90.00
_cell.angle_beta   90.00
_cell.angle_gamma   90.00
#
_symmetry.space_group_name_H-M   'P 1'
#
loop_
_entity.id
_entity.type
_entity.pdbx_description
1 polymer ?
#
loop_
_entity_poly.entity_id
_entity_poly.type
_entity_poly.pdbx_seq_one_letter_code
_entity_poly.pdbx_strand_id
1 'polypeptide(L)'
;LTGRRVPAREALALGIVNEVVPRIDLDRAVERWIDDVLACAPLSVRAIKQVVRRAAHLSASEAQAQRLPALIEALESEDSQEGVRAFREKRAPTWKGR
;
A
#
# COMPACT_ATOMS: atom_id res chain seq x y z
N LEU A 1 -20.98 -11.28 -18.31
CA LEU A 1 -22.03 -11.99 -19.08
C LEU A 1 -23.31 -12.25 -18.25
N THR A 2 -23.28 -12.80 -17.03
CA THR A 2 -24.53 -13.18 -16.31
C THR A 2 -25.16 -12.10 -15.42
N GLY A 3 -24.40 -11.08 -14.99
CA GLY A 3 -24.92 -10.00 -14.14
C GLY A 3 -25.36 -10.41 -12.72
N ARG A 4 -25.02 -11.62 -12.25
CA ARG A 4 -25.44 -12.06 -10.91
C ARG A 4 -24.81 -11.17 -9.82
N ARG A 5 -25.53 -11.03 -8.71
CA ARG A 5 -24.98 -10.41 -7.49
C ARG A 5 -24.01 -11.38 -6.80
N VAL A 6 -22.94 -10.82 -6.26
CA VAL A 6 -21.91 -11.57 -5.51
C VAL A 6 -22.04 -11.21 -4.03
N PRO A 7 -22.34 -12.17 -3.14
CA PRO A 7 -22.35 -11.94 -1.69
C PRO A 7 -20.96 -11.55 -1.17
N ALA A 8 -20.90 -10.76 -0.10
CA ALA A 8 -19.63 -10.24 0.45
C ALA A 8 -18.61 -11.35 0.76
N ARG A 9 -19.04 -12.47 1.35
CA ARG A 9 -18.17 -13.62 1.64
C ARG A 9 -17.55 -14.24 0.39
N GLU A 10 -18.31 -14.33 -0.70
CA GLU A 10 -17.81 -14.82 -1.97
C GLU A 10 -16.84 -13.81 -2.60
N ALA A 11 -17.16 -12.51 -2.54
CA ALA A 11 -16.27 -11.45 -3.03
C ALA A 11 -14.90 -11.46 -2.33
N LEU A 12 -14.88 -11.75 -1.01
CA LEU A 12 -13.64 -11.93 -0.24
C LEU A 12 -12.84 -13.14 -0.74
N ALA A 13 -13.49 -14.30 -0.91
CA ALA A 13 -12.84 -15.51 -1.41
C ALA A 13 -12.27 -15.35 -2.84
N LEU A 14 -12.90 -14.50 -3.64
CA LEU A 14 -12.44 -14.16 -4.99
C LEU A 14 -11.37 -13.05 -5.02
N GLY A 15 -11.04 -12.43 -3.89
CA GLY A 15 -10.08 -11.33 -3.80
C GLY A 15 -10.58 -9.99 -4.37
N ILE A 16 -11.89 -9.82 -4.52
CA ILE A 16 -12.51 -8.56 -4.99
C ILE A 16 -12.52 -7.50 -3.89
N VAL A 17 -12.68 -7.94 -2.63
CA VAL A 17 -12.61 -7.08 -1.43
C VAL A 17 -11.56 -7.64 -0.47
N ASN A 18 -10.93 -6.76 0.30
CA ASN A 18 -9.86 -7.14 1.24
C ASN A 18 -10.38 -7.67 2.58
N GLU A 19 -11.58 -7.26 3.00
CA GLU A 19 -12.15 -7.62 4.29
C GLU A 19 -13.69 -7.56 4.28
N VAL A 20 -14.34 -8.37 5.12
CA VAL A 20 -15.80 -8.36 5.34
C VAL A 20 -16.08 -8.35 6.83
N VAL A 21 -16.81 -7.33 7.29
CA VAL A 21 -17.20 -7.13 8.70
C VAL A 21 -18.71 -6.93 8.83
N PRO A 22 -19.29 -7.10 10.04
CA PRO A 22 -20.65 -6.64 10.32
C PRO A 22 -20.82 -5.17 9.98
N ARG A 23 -22.01 -4.77 9.52
CA ARG A 23 -22.26 -3.38 9.09
C ARG A 23 -21.93 -2.33 10.16
N ILE A 24 -22.17 -2.65 11.42
CA ILE A 24 -21.91 -1.76 12.56
C ILE A 24 -20.41 -1.53 12.80
N ASP A 25 -19.54 -2.41 12.31
CA ASP A 25 -18.09 -2.33 12.49
C ASP A 25 -17.38 -1.74 11.26
N LEU A 26 -18.11 -1.35 10.21
CA LEU A 26 -17.54 -0.88 8.95
C LEU A 26 -16.59 0.32 9.16
N ASP A 27 -17.05 1.33 9.90
CA ASP A 27 -16.25 2.54 10.13
C ASP A 27 -14.97 2.23 10.92
N ARG A 28 -15.06 1.32 11.90
CA ARG A 28 -13.89 0.85 12.66
C ARG A 28 -12.90 0.10 11.78
N ALA A 29 -13.39 -0.73 10.87
CA ALA A 29 -12.52 -1.46 9.93
C ALA A 29 -11.82 -0.47 8.98
N VAL A 30 -12.55 0.50 8.43
CA VAL A 30 -12.00 1.55 7.57
C VAL A 30 -10.93 2.36 8.30
N GLU A 31 -11.19 2.79 9.53
CA GLU A 31 -10.22 3.56 10.32
C GLU A 31 -8.92 2.79 10.53
N ARG A 32 -9.01 1.49 10.86
CA ARG A 32 -7.81 0.64 11.01
C ARG A 32 -6.98 0.58 9.72
N TRP A 33 -7.63 0.44 8.55
CA TRP A 33 -6.91 0.46 7.27
C TRP A 33 -6.27 1.82 6.98
N ILE A 34 -6.93 2.92 7.39
CA ILE A 34 -6.37 4.28 7.26
C ILE A 34 -5.15 4.42 8.17
N ASP A 35 -5.24 4.00 9.44
CA ASP A 35 -4.14 4.05 10.40
C ASP A 35 -2.92 3.28 9.90
N ASP A 36 -3.11 2.07 9.38
CA ASP A 36 -2.04 1.25 8.82
C ASP A 36 -1.34 1.94 7.64
N VAL A 37 -2.11 2.60 6.75
CA VAL A 37 -1.55 3.35 5.61
C VAL A 37 -0.84 4.62 6.06
N LEU A 38 -1.40 5.36 7.02
CA LEU A 38 -0.82 6.59 7.55
C LEU A 38 0.44 6.34 8.39
N ALA A 39 0.59 5.14 8.94
CA ALA A 39 1.81 4.71 9.62
C ALA A 39 3.00 4.51 8.67
N CYS A 40 2.76 4.44 7.34
CA CYS A 40 3.79 4.25 6.34
C CYS A 40 4.38 5.57 5.82
N ALA A 41 5.64 5.54 5.37
CA ALA A 41 6.27 6.70 4.74
C ALA A 41 5.49 7.11 3.46
N PRO A 42 5.03 8.38 3.36
CA PRO A 42 4.12 8.80 2.30
C PRO A 42 4.75 8.72 0.91
N LEU A 43 6.08 8.92 0.79
CA LEU A 43 6.81 8.72 -0.47
C LEU A 43 6.85 7.25 -0.89
N SER A 44 7.06 6.33 0.06
CA SER A 44 7.05 4.89 -0.22
C SER A 44 5.68 4.40 -0.67
N VAL A 45 4.59 4.82 -0.02
CA VAL A 45 3.23 4.44 -0.43
C VAL A 45 2.93 4.91 -1.87
N ARG A 46 3.31 6.15 -2.19
CA ARG A 46 3.18 6.73 -3.54
C ARG A 46 3.97 5.92 -4.58
N ALA A 47 5.23 5.63 -4.27
CA ALA A 47 6.12 4.86 -5.13
C ALA A 47 5.58 3.46 -5.42
N ILE A 48 5.20 2.71 -4.37
CA ILE A 48 4.68 1.34 -4.49
C ILE A 48 3.39 1.32 -5.32
N LYS A 49 2.47 2.27 -5.08
CA LYS A 49 1.24 2.38 -5.89
C LYS A 49 1.53 2.62 -7.36
N GLN A 50 2.57 3.40 -7.68
CA GLN A 50 3.00 3.63 -9.05
C GLN A 50 3.63 2.37 -9.67
N VAL A 51 4.49 1.66 -8.92
CA VAL A 51 5.10 0.38 -9.34
C VAL A 51 4.01 -0.62 -9.70
N VAL A 52 3.06 -0.88 -8.78
CA VAL A 52 1.98 -1.86 -9.00
C VAL A 52 1.17 -1.54 -10.25
N ARG A 53 0.83 -0.27 -10.47
CA ARG A 53 0.07 0.14 -11.66
C ARG A 53 0.85 -0.03 -12.96
N ARG A 54 2.15 0.29 -12.97
CA ARG A 54 2.98 0.24 -14.18
C ARG A 54 3.51 -1.14 -14.50
N ALA A 55 3.71 -1.99 -13.49
CA ALA A 55 4.25 -3.34 -13.66
C ALA A 55 3.17 -4.40 -13.93
N ALA A 56 1.88 -4.10 -13.74
CA ALA A 56 0.79 -5.08 -13.80
C ALA A 56 0.68 -5.89 -15.12
N HIS A 57 1.25 -5.38 -16.21
CA HIS A 57 1.20 -5.98 -17.55
C HIS A 57 2.58 -6.36 -18.09
N LEU A 58 3.60 -6.32 -17.24
CA LEU A 58 5.00 -6.55 -17.63
C LEU A 58 5.53 -7.84 -17.03
N SER A 59 6.52 -8.42 -17.69
CA SER A 59 7.35 -9.45 -17.07
C SER A 59 8.15 -8.85 -15.91
N ALA A 60 8.62 -9.71 -15.00
CA ALA A 60 9.46 -9.28 -13.88
C ALA A 60 10.72 -8.53 -14.34
N SER A 61 11.36 -9.00 -15.43
CA SER A 61 12.56 -8.36 -15.98
C SER A 61 12.26 -6.95 -16.53
N GLU A 62 11.14 -6.78 -17.23
CA GLU A 62 10.72 -5.47 -17.74
C GLU A 62 10.33 -4.51 -16.62
N ALA A 63 9.60 -5.01 -15.61
CA ALA A 63 9.23 -4.23 -14.44
C ALA A 63 10.47 -3.76 -13.65
N GLN A 64 11.46 -4.64 -13.46
CA GLN A 64 12.72 -4.31 -12.79
C GLN A 64 13.56 -3.29 -13.56
N ALA A 65 13.53 -3.35 -14.91
CA ALA A 65 14.23 -2.40 -15.75
C ALA A 65 13.62 -0.98 -15.71
N GLN A 66 12.39 -0.81 -15.20
CA GLN A 66 11.77 0.51 -15.12
C GLN A 66 12.49 1.40 -14.12
N ARG A 67 12.85 2.61 -14.57
CA ARG A 67 13.20 3.72 -13.68
C ARG A 67 11.96 4.56 -13.39
N LEU A 68 11.44 4.43 -12.18
CA LEU A 68 10.29 5.22 -11.72
C LEU A 68 10.78 6.37 -10.85
N PRO A 69 10.58 7.64 -11.27
CA PRO A 69 11.03 8.79 -10.49
C PRO A 69 10.55 8.77 -9.04
N ALA A 70 9.29 8.39 -8.78
CA ALA A 70 8.76 8.30 -7.42
C ALA A 70 9.45 7.21 -6.57
N LEU A 71 9.91 6.11 -7.19
CA LEU A 71 10.67 5.08 -6.48
C LEU A 71 12.06 5.59 -6.12
N ILE A 72 12.72 6.29 -7.04
CA ILE A 72 14.03 6.90 -6.80
C ILE A 72 13.92 7.97 -5.69
N GLU A 73 12.95 8.88 -5.80
CA GLU A 73 12.64 9.90 -4.80
C GLU A 73 12.39 9.27 -3.42
N ALA A 74 11.58 8.20 -3.34
CA ALA A 74 11.32 7.52 -2.08
C ALA A 74 12.59 6.87 -1.49
N LEU A 75 13.46 6.28 -2.32
CA LEU A 75 14.71 5.65 -1.86
C LEU A 75 15.74 6.66 -1.36
N GLU A 76 15.81 7.84 -2.00
CA GLU A 76 16.77 8.91 -1.68
C GLU A 76 16.28 9.88 -0.59
N SER A 77 15.03 9.72 -0.13
CA SER A 77 14.35 10.60 0.83
C SER A 77 14.95 10.63 2.25
N GLU A 78 14.65 11.70 3.00
CA GLU A 78 14.91 11.72 4.46
C GLU A 78 14.12 10.61 5.17
N ASP A 79 12.90 10.32 4.70
CA ASP A 79 12.05 9.25 5.24
C ASP A 79 12.70 7.85 5.12
N SER A 80 13.42 7.58 4.03
CA SER A 80 14.19 6.33 3.87
C SER A 80 15.22 6.16 4.98
N GLN A 81 15.96 7.23 5.30
CA GLN A 81 16.96 7.22 6.36
C GLN A 81 16.33 7.13 7.76
N GLU A 82 15.21 7.84 7.98
CA GLU A 82 14.46 7.79 9.22
C GLU A 82 13.87 6.40 9.48
N GLY A 83 13.35 5.72 8.46
CA GLY A 83 12.82 4.36 8.60
C GLY A 83 13.88 3.39 9.11
N VAL A 84 15.08 3.43 8.54
CA VAL A 84 16.22 2.61 8.99
C VAL A 84 16.62 2.97 10.43
N ARG A 85 16.66 4.26 10.76
CA ARG A 85 17.02 4.76 12.09
C ARG A 85 16.00 4.34 13.16
N ALA A 86 14.73 4.61 12.93
CA ALA A 86 13.63 4.29 13.84
C ALA A 86 13.55 2.78 14.13
N PHE A 87 13.74 1.95 13.09
CA PHE A 87 13.83 0.50 13.24
C PHE A 87 14.99 0.08 14.15
N ARG A 88 16.21 0.62 13.90
CA ARG A 88 17.39 0.32 14.73
C ARG A 88 17.21 0.78 16.19
N GLU A 89 16.55 1.91 16.39
CA GLU A 89 16.29 2.51 17.70
C GLU A 89 15.03 1.93 18.39
N LYS A 90 14.30 1.01 17.73
CA LYS A 90 13.05 0.39 18.23
C LYS A 90 12.00 1.42 18.65
N ARG A 91 11.85 2.49 17.86
CA ARG A 91 10.83 3.53 18.07
C ARG A 91 9.96 3.70 16.83
N ALA A 92 8.83 4.38 16.99
CA ALA A 92 8.03 4.79 15.85
C ALA A 92 8.80 5.83 14.99
N PRO A 93 8.72 5.74 13.65
CA PRO A 93 9.31 6.72 12.75
C PRO A 93 8.51 8.03 12.72
N THR A 94 9.17 9.15 12.43
CA THR A 94 8.51 10.44 12.17
C THR A 94 8.70 10.84 10.71
N TRP A 95 7.67 10.64 9.90
CA TRP A 95 7.72 10.92 8.47
C TRP A 95 7.58 12.42 8.16
N LYS A 96 8.36 12.90 7.20
CA LYS A 96 8.38 14.29 6.73
C LYS A 96 7.91 14.43 5.29
N GLY A 97 7.80 13.34 4.54
CA GLY A 97 7.34 13.31 3.15
C GLY A 97 8.32 13.93 2.16
N ARG A 98 9.63 13.85 2.46
CA ARG A 98 10.74 14.34 1.64
C ARG A 98 11.98 13.49 1.90
#